data_AF-A0AAD3S8B3-F1
#
_entry.id   AF-A0AAD3S8B3-F1
#
_cell.length_a   1.000
_cell.length_b   1.000
_cell.length_c   1.000
_cell.angle_alpha   90.00
_cell.angle_beta   90.00
_cell.angle_gamma   90.00
#
_symmetry.space_group_name_H-M   'P 1'
#
loop_
_entity.id
_entity.type
_entity.pdbx_description
1 polymer ?
#
loop_
_entity_poly.entity_id
_entity_poly.type
_entity_poly.pdbx_seq_one_letter_code
_entity_poly.pdbx_strand_id
1 'polypeptide(L)'
;MPQETSYSNSIFTSPCKNLRGLKALVCNETTEEIINDDELAQRKAEEAATRRYQAAEWLRQMDQAAWEALPKEPSEEEFCLALRNGLILCNVLNKVNRGAVPKVVDNPVLTLQSTEGAAQSAIQYFENMRNFLLAVGNMKLLTFEVSDLEKV
;
A
#
# COMPACT_ATOMS: atom_id res chain seq x y z
N MET A 1 -47.88 -12.16 -31.20
CA MET A 1 -47.25 -13.47 -30.87
C MET A 1 -45.82 -13.21 -30.42
N PRO A 2 -45.41 -13.83 -29.30
CA PRO A 2 -44.18 -13.56 -28.55
C PRO A 2 -43.02 -14.44 -29.04
N GLN A 3 -41.78 -14.17 -28.61
CA GLN A 3 -40.85 -15.14 -27.99
C GLN A 3 -39.65 -14.35 -27.42
N GLU A 4 -39.53 -14.17 -26.11
CA GLU A 4 -39.05 -15.08 -25.05
C GLU A 4 -37.62 -14.68 -24.64
N THR A 5 -37.54 -14.20 -23.41
CA THR A 5 -36.37 -14.05 -22.55
C THR A 5 -35.55 -15.34 -22.45
N SER A 6 -34.22 -15.22 -22.39
CA SER A 6 -33.37 -16.27 -21.81
C SER A 6 -32.14 -15.63 -21.18
N TYR A 7 -32.16 -15.59 -19.85
CA TYR A 7 -31.00 -15.39 -18.99
C TYR A 7 -30.05 -16.58 -19.18
N SER A 8 -28.77 -16.31 -19.46
CA SER A 8 -27.72 -17.32 -19.33
C SER A 8 -26.54 -16.72 -18.57
N ASN A 9 -26.39 -17.20 -17.33
CA ASN A 9 -25.25 -16.94 -16.45
C ASN A 9 -23.95 -17.41 -17.13
N SER A 10 -22.96 -16.53 -17.25
CA SER A 10 -21.59 -16.91 -17.61
C SER A 10 -20.85 -17.40 -16.37
N ILE A 11 -20.76 -18.71 -16.22
CA ILE A 11 -19.84 -19.34 -15.28
C ILE A 11 -18.43 -19.17 -15.86
N PHE A 12 -17.66 -18.24 -15.31
CA PHE A 12 -16.23 -18.13 -15.57
C PHE A 12 -15.50 -19.19 -14.74
N THR A 13 -15.24 -20.36 -15.33
CA THR A 13 -14.24 -21.30 -14.79
C THR A 13 -12.88 -20.91 -15.36
N SER A 14 -12.04 -20.25 -14.56
CA SER A 14 -10.63 -20.02 -14.90
C SER A 14 -9.82 -21.31 -14.69
N PRO A 15 -8.92 -21.71 -15.62
CA PRO A 15 -8.16 -22.94 -15.49
C PRO A 15 -6.93 -22.73 -14.59
N CYS A 16 -6.93 -23.35 -13.41
CA CYS A 16 -5.72 -23.50 -12.60
C CYS A 16 -4.77 -24.47 -13.34
N LYS A 17 -3.59 -23.98 -13.71
CA LYS A 17 -2.55 -24.75 -14.39
C LYS A 17 -1.89 -25.71 -13.40
N ASN A 18 -1.88 -26.99 -13.77
CA ASN A 18 -1.17 -28.08 -13.10
C ASN A 18 0.34 -27.80 -13.01
N LEU A 19 0.94 -27.95 -11.83
CA LEU A 19 2.35 -28.33 -11.70
C LEU A 19 2.43 -29.70 -11.03
N ARG A 20 2.32 -30.73 -11.87
CA ARG A 20 2.57 -32.12 -11.51
C ARG A 20 4.08 -32.35 -11.60
N GLY A 21 4.74 -32.55 -10.46
CA GLY A 21 6.07 -33.14 -10.44
C GLY A 21 6.95 -32.77 -9.27
N LEU A 22 6.76 -33.39 -8.11
CA LEU A 22 7.87 -33.84 -7.26
C LEU A 22 7.43 -35.08 -6.49
N LYS A 23 8.32 -36.06 -6.51
CA LYS A 23 8.08 -37.44 -6.09
C LYS A 23 7.90 -37.54 -4.58
N ALA A 24 7.04 -38.47 -4.19
CA ALA A 24 6.86 -38.93 -2.83
C ALA A 24 8.20 -39.28 -2.14
N LEU A 25 8.49 -38.57 -1.06
CA LEU A 25 9.23 -39.08 0.07
C LEU A 25 8.34 -38.82 1.31
N VAL A 26 7.94 -39.91 1.95
CA VAL A 26 7.12 -39.95 3.15
C VAL A 26 7.93 -39.40 4.33
N CYS A 27 7.39 -38.35 4.97
CA CYS A 27 7.57 -37.97 6.38
C CYS A 27 6.23 -37.35 6.84
N ASN A 28 5.34 -38.17 7.39
CA ASN A 28 3.89 -37.94 7.48
C ASN A 28 3.37 -36.99 8.58
N GLU A 29 4.17 -36.07 9.12
CA GLU A 29 3.66 -35.04 10.06
C GLU A 29 4.26 -33.66 9.79
N THR A 30 5.56 -33.59 9.49
CA THR A 30 6.27 -32.31 9.28
C THR A 30 5.90 -31.62 7.97
N THR A 31 5.47 -32.35 6.93
CA THR A 31 5.15 -31.77 5.62
C THR A 31 3.76 -31.12 5.57
N GLU A 32 2.79 -31.59 6.37
CA GLU A 32 1.46 -30.97 6.41
C GLU A 32 1.47 -29.64 7.17
N GLU A 33 2.24 -29.53 8.26
CA GLU A 33 2.42 -28.25 8.97
C GLU A 33 3.11 -27.19 8.08
N ILE A 34 4.15 -27.57 7.32
CA ILE A 34 4.88 -26.66 6.42
C ILE A 34 3.99 -26.15 5.27
N ILE A 35 3.17 -27.04 4.66
CA ILE A 35 2.24 -26.63 3.59
C ILE A 35 1.18 -25.65 4.13
N ASN A 36 0.73 -25.86 5.37
CA ASN A 36 -0.25 -24.99 6.02
C ASN A 36 0.34 -23.60 6.36
N ASP A 37 1.59 -23.55 6.81
CA ASP A 37 2.28 -22.28 7.11
C ASP A 37 2.55 -21.45 5.84
N ASP A 38 2.97 -22.09 4.75
CA ASP A 38 3.18 -21.42 3.45
C ASP A 38 1.85 -20.89 2.87
N GLU A 39 0.77 -21.67 2.93
CA GLU A 39 -0.56 -21.23 2.50
C GLU A 39 -1.04 -20.04 3.35
N LEU A 40 -0.85 -20.11 4.67
CA LEU A 40 -1.18 -19.02 5.58
C LEU A 40 -0.36 -17.75 5.28
N ALA A 41 0.94 -17.89 5.01
CA ALA A 41 1.81 -16.79 4.65
C ALA A 41 1.40 -16.16 3.31
N GLN A 42 1.06 -16.98 2.31
CA GLN A 42 0.56 -16.52 1.01
C GLN A 42 -0.74 -15.73 1.18
N ARG A 43 -1.72 -16.28 1.91
CA ARG A 43 -2.99 -15.60 2.16
C ARG A 43 -2.79 -14.26 2.88
N LYS A 44 -1.90 -14.21 3.89
CA LYS A 44 -1.54 -12.95 4.57
C LYS A 44 -0.91 -11.93 3.62
N ALA A 45 -0.02 -12.38 2.73
CA ALA A 45 0.61 -11.52 1.73
C ALA A 45 -0.41 -10.96 0.72
N GLU A 46 -1.33 -11.79 0.25
CA GLU A 46 -2.42 -11.38 -0.66
C GLU A 46 -3.38 -10.39 0.00
N GLU A 47 -3.74 -10.60 1.26
CA GLU A 47 -4.55 -9.64 2.01
C GLU A 47 -3.82 -8.31 2.24
N ALA A 48 -2.53 -8.35 2.57
CA ALA A 48 -1.71 -7.15 2.71
C ALA A 48 -1.61 -6.38 1.39
N ALA A 49 -1.42 -7.09 0.27
CA ALA A 49 -1.43 -6.50 -1.06
C ALA A 49 -2.78 -5.86 -1.39
N THR A 50 -3.89 -6.56 -1.11
CA THR A 50 -5.25 -6.03 -1.33
C THR A 50 -5.49 -4.73 -0.55
N ARG A 51 -5.09 -4.69 0.73
CA ARG A 51 -5.19 -3.46 1.55
C ARG A 51 -4.33 -2.33 0.97
N ARG A 52 -3.12 -2.65 0.47
CA ARG A 52 -2.23 -1.69 -0.20
C ARG A 52 -2.85 -1.13 -1.47
N TYR A 53 -3.47 -1.96 -2.30
CA TYR A 53 -4.12 -1.54 -3.54
C TYR A 53 -5.31 -0.62 -3.28
N GLN A 54 -6.14 -0.96 -2.29
CA GLN A 54 -7.24 -0.10 -1.85
C GLN A 54 -6.75 1.25 -1.34
N ALA A 55 -5.68 1.26 -0.52
CA ALA A 55 -5.08 2.49 -0.03
C ALA A 55 -4.50 3.33 -1.18
N ALA A 56 -3.78 2.70 -2.12
CA ALA A 56 -3.23 3.38 -3.29
C ALA A 56 -4.32 4.01 -4.13
N GLU A 57 -5.40 3.29 -4.45
CA GLU A 57 -6.51 3.83 -5.21
C GLU A 57 -7.18 5.02 -4.51
N TRP A 58 -7.40 4.92 -3.20
CA TRP A 58 -7.94 6.03 -2.42
C TRP A 58 -7.02 7.25 -2.42
N LEU A 59 -5.72 7.07 -2.23
CA LEU A 59 -4.73 8.14 -2.29
C LEU A 59 -4.72 8.82 -3.66
N ARG A 60 -4.79 8.05 -4.76
CA ARG A 60 -4.85 8.57 -6.13
C ARG A 60 -6.10 9.40 -6.42
N GLN A 61 -7.22 9.09 -5.77
CA GLN A 61 -8.43 9.93 -5.84
C GLN A 61 -8.28 11.20 -4.99
N MET A 62 -7.57 11.08 -3.87
CA MET A 62 -7.40 12.17 -2.94
C MET A 62 -6.37 13.17 -3.42
N ASP A 63 -5.24 12.80 -4.02
CA ASP A 63 -4.17 13.74 -4.37
C ASP A 63 -3.58 13.54 -5.77
N GLN A 64 -3.25 14.64 -6.45
CA GLN A 64 -2.70 14.58 -7.81
C GLN A 64 -1.28 13.98 -7.81
N ALA A 65 -0.44 14.33 -6.83
CA ALA A 65 0.89 13.76 -6.73
C ALA A 65 0.83 12.24 -6.47
N ALA A 66 -0.19 11.78 -5.75
CA ALA A 66 -0.45 10.34 -5.58
C ALA A 66 -0.90 9.68 -6.89
N TRP A 67 -1.79 10.32 -7.66
CA TRP A 67 -2.21 9.83 -8.98
C TRP A 67 -1.03 9.60 -9.93
N GLU A 68 -0.04 10.49 -9.89
CA GLU A 68 1.15 10.46 -10.74
C GLU A 68 2.22 9.50 -10.22
N ALA A 69 2.41 9.40 -8.90
CA ALA A 69 3.47 8.59 -8.30
C ALA A 69 3.09 7.12 -8.07
N LEU A 70 1.80 6.81 -7.87
CA LEU A 70 1.34 5.46 -7.53
C LEU A 70 0.58 4.79 -8.68
N PRO A 71 0.95 3.57 -9.10
CA PRO A 71 0.08 2.72 -9.90
C PRO A 71 -1.13 2.24 -9.08
N LYS A 72 -2.10 1.58 -9.73
CA LYS A 72 -3.27 1.00 -9.04
C LYS A 72 -2.91 -0.18 -8.14
N GLU A 73 -1.94 -0.99 -8.57
CA GLU A 73 -1.49 -2.20 -7.87
C GLU A 73 0.01 -2.11 -7.57
N PRO A 74 0.46 -1.21 -6.68
CA PRO A 74 1.87 -1.02 -6.38
C PRO A 74 2.48 -2.18 -5.60
N SER A 75 3.77 -2.45 -5.83
CA SER A 75 4.55 -3.27 -4.90
C SER A 75 4.66 -2.59 -3.52
N GLU A 76 5.12 -3.33 -2.51
CA GLU A 76 5.35 -2.74 -1.19
C GLU A 76 6.42 -1.65 -1.22
N GLU A 77 7.50 -1.91 -1.94
CA GLU A 77 8.61 -0.99 -2.10
C GLU A 77 8.16 0.28 -2.83
N GLU A 78 7.41 0.14 -3.93
CA GLU A 78 6.88 1.28 -4.69
C GLU A 78 5.96 2.15 -3.83
N PHE A 79 5.04 1.52 -3.10
CA PHE A 79 4.12 2.21 -2.22
C PHE A 79 4.85 2.97 -1.11
N CYS A 80 5.80 2.32 -0.45
CA CYS A 80 6.62 2.93 0.59
C CYS A 80 7.48 4.07 0.03
N LEU A 81 8.11 3.88 -1.13
CA LEU A 81 8.95 4.90 -1.77
C LEU A 81 8.15 6.16 -2.12
N ALA A 82 6.94 6.00 -2.67
CA ALA A 82 6.08 7.13 -3.01
C ALA A 82 5.65 7.95 -1.78
N LEU A 83 5.41 7.29 -0.64
CA LEU A 83 4.98 7.93 0.60
C LEU A 83 6.13 8.43 1.48
N ARG A 84 7.37 7.99 1.20
CA ARG A 84 8.54 8.21 2.05
C ARG A 84 8.84 9.69 2.35
N ASN A 85 8.55 10.58 1.41
CA ASN A 85 8.79 12.01 1.58
C ASN A 85 7.67 12.74 2.32
N GLY A 86 6.57 12.07 2.65
CA GLY A 86 5.43 12.65 3.36
C GLY A 86 4.62 13.69 2.56
N LEU A 87 4.94 13.98 1.29
CA LEU A 87 4.23 14.99 0.49
C LEU A 87 2.77 14.58 0.27
N ILE A 88 2.56 13.37 -0.25
CA ILE A 88 1.22 12.79 -0.47
C ILE A 88 0.45 12.75 0.85
N LEU A 89 1.11 12.33 1.94
CA LEU A 89 0.48 12.23 3.26
C LEU A 89 0.00 13.59 3.79
N CYS A 90 0.84 14.62 3.69
CA CYS A 90 0.49 15.98 4.06
C CYS A 90 -0.67 16.54 3.22
N ASN A 91 -0.62 16.34 1.89
CA ASN A 91 -1.63 16.82 0.97
C ASN A 91 -3.00 16.19 1.26
N VAL A 92 -3.03 14.87 1.43
CA VAL A 92 -4.25 14.12 1.73
C VAL A 92 -4.80 14.54 3.09
N LEU A 93 -3.95 14.67 4.12
CA LEU A 93 -4.39 15.12 5.44
C LEU A 93 -5.00 16.52 5.38
N ASN A 94 -4.42 17.44 4.61
CA ASN A 94 -4.98 18.78 4.40
C ASN A 94 -6.28 18.79 3.60
N LYS A 95 -6.52 17.79 2.73
CA LYS A 95 -7.80 17.64 2.02
C LYS A 95 -8.90 17.14 2.94
N VAL A 96 -8.57 16.23 3.87
CA VAL A 96 -9.52 15.74 4.88
C VAL A 96 -9.79 16.80 5.96
N ASN A 97 -8.73 17.44 6.46
CA ASN A 97 -8.81 18.47 7.49
C ASN A 97 -8.01 19.70 7.05
N ARG A 98 -8.71 20.72 6.57
CA ARG A 98 -8.06 21.93 6.03
C ARG A 98 -7.20 22.62 7.09
N GLY A 99 -5.93 22.83 6.75
CA GLY A 99 -4.96 23.51 7.63
C GLY A 99 -4.32 22.60 8.69
N ALA A 100 -4.56 21.29 8.63
CA ALA A 100 -3.91 20.29 9.48
C ALA A 100 -2.38 20.39 9.50
N VAL A 101 -1.80 20.56 8.30
CA VAL A 101 -0.38 20.67 8.05
C VAL A 101 -0.13 22.08 7.48
N PRO A 102 0.32 23.05 8.29
CA PRO A 102 0.45 24.44 7.87
C PRO A 102 1.51 24.67 6.79
N LYS A 103 2.58 23.87 6.80
CA LYS A 103 3.69 23.95 5.83
C LYS A 103 3.85 22.60 5.15
N VAL A 104 3.52 22.56 3.87
CA VAL A 104 3.85 21.45 2.98
C VAL A 104 4.85 21.98 1.97
N VAL A 105 5.95 21.27 1.80
CA VAL A 105 6.94 21.66 0.80
C VAL A 105 6.87 20.72 -0.37
N ASP A 106 6.46 21.27 -1.50
CA ASP A 106 6.46 20.62 -2.79
C ASP A 106 7.70 21.07 -3.55
N ASN A 107 8.49 20.11 -4.03
CA ASN A 107 9.64 20.41 -4.86
C ASN A 107 9.56 19.48 -6.07
N PRO A 108 9.46 20.02 -7.29
CA PRO A 108 9.44 19.18 -8.48
C PRO A 108 10.70 18.30 -8.48
N VAL A 109 10.51 16.99 -8.70
CA VAL A 109 11.54 15.93 -8.71
C VAL A 109 12.60 16.15 -9.83
N LEU A 110 12.63 17.32 -10.45
CA LEU A 110 13.58 17.70 -11.48
C LEU A 110 14.74 18.49 -10.87
N THR A 111 15.72 17.82 -10.27
CA THR A 111 17.14 18.25 -10.30
C THR A 111 18.06 17.17 -9.71
N LEU A 112 18.10 15.99 -10.34
CA LEU A 112 19.20 15.02 -10.13
C LEU A 112 20.53 15.44 -10.82
N GLN A 113 20.70 16.73 -11.16
CA GLN A 113 21.85 17.21 -11.93
C GLN A 113 22.79 18.15 -11.15
N SER A 114 22.58 18.37 -9.84
CA SER A 114 23.51 19.15 -9.02
C SER A 114 23.64 18.58 -7.61
N THR A 115 24.87 18.58 -7.09
CA THR A 115 25.21 18.16 -5.73
C THR A 115 24.50 18.99 -4.66
N GLU A 116 24.11 20.23 -4.98
CA GLU A 116 23.30 21.13 -4.13
C GLU A 116 21.83 20.68 -4.05
N GLY A 117 21.28 20.17 -5.16
CA GLY A 117 19.88 19.71 -5.26
C GLY A 117 19.60 18.44 -4.46
N ALA A 118 20.61 17.56 -4.33
CA ALA A 118 20.50 16.33 -3.55
C ALA A 118 20.41 16.61 -2.03
N ALA A 119 21.19 17.56 -1.51
CA ALA A 119 21.15 17.95 -0.11
C ALA A 119 19.84 18.67 0.26
N GLN A 120 19.37 19.59 -0.61
CA GLN A 120 18.10 20.28 -0.42
C GLN A 120 16.92 19.30 -0.48
N SER A 121 16.97 18.32 -1.40
CA SER A 121 16.00 17.22 -1.47
C SER A 121 15.96 16.43 -0.16
N ALA A 122 17.13 16.00 0.36
CA ALA A 122 17.25 15.24 1.61
C ALA A 122 16.72 15.98 2.85
N ILE A 123 17.03 17.27 3.02
CA ILE A 123 16.51 18.09 4.12
C ILE A 123 14.98 18.21 4.03
N GLN A 124 14.45 18.32 2.81
CA GLN A 124 13.02 18.48 2.55
C GLN A 124 12.20 17.21 2.76
N TYR A 125 12.76 16.03 2.44
CA TYR A 125 12.17 14.72 2.73
C TYR A 125 11.73 14.60 4.20
N PHE A 126 12.53 15.13 5.14
CA PHE A 126 12.24 15.05 6.56
C PHE A 126 11.21 16.07 7.04
N GLU A 127 11.11 17.25 6.42
CA GLU A 127 10.18 18.30 6.88
C GLU A 127 8.72 17.88 6.74
N ASN A 128 8.33 17.36 5.57
CA ASN A 128 6.96 16.93 5.31
C ASN A 128 6.57 15.76 6.22
N MET A 129 7.44 14.75 6.34
CA MET A 129 7.22 13.64 7.27
C MET A 129 7.06 14.13 8.72
N ARG A 130 7.91 15.04 9.18
CA ARG A 130 7.79 15.64 10.51
C ARG A 130 6.47 16.38 10.69
N ASN A 131 6.09 17.21 9.73
CA ASN A 131 4.87 18.01 9.82
C ASN A 131 3.61 17.14 9.80
N PHE A 132 3.59 16.08 8.98
CA PHE A 132 2.53 15.08 8.99
C PHE A 132 2.42 14.41 10.36
N LEU A 133 3.54 13.89 10.90
CA LEU A 133 3.56 13.20 12.19
C LEU A 133 3.10 14.11 13.35
N LEU A 134 3.53 15.38 13.34
CA LEU A 134 3.06 16.38 14.32
C LEU A 134 1.55 16.63 14.20
N ALA A 135 1.03 16.76 12.98
CA ALA A 135 -0.39 16.99 12.74
C ALA A 135 -1.26 15.82 13.19
N VAL A 136 -0.92 14.58 12.81
CA VAL A 136 -1.68 13.39 13.22
C VAL A 136 -1.58 13.12 14.73
N GLY A 137 -0.43 13.44 15.35
CA GLY A 137 -0.27 13.39 16.80
C GLY A 137 -1.16 14.39 17.52
N ASN A 138 -1.22 15.64 17.06
CA ASN A 138 -2.12 16.66 17.60
C ASN A 138 -3.60 16.30 17.44
N MET A 139 -3.95 15.59 16.36
CA MET A 139 -5.31 15.10 16.10
C MET A 139 -5.65 13.81 16.85
N LYS A 140 -4.68 13.20 17.55
CA LYS A 140 -4.82 11.88 18.20
C LYS A 140 -5.29 10.79 17.23
N LEU A 141 -4.84 10.85 15.97
CA LEU A 141 -5.13 9.83 14.95
C LEU A 141 -4.17 8.65 15.04
N LEU A 142 -2.93 8.89 15.51
CA LEU A 142 -1.98 7.85 15.86
C LEU A 142 -1.92 7.75 17.38
N THR A 143 -2.79 6.91 17.95
CA THR A 143 -2.67 6.49 19.35
C THR A 143 -2.00 5.13 19.35
N PHE A 144 -0.67 5.11 19.45
CA PHE A 144 0.01 3.90 19.91
C PHE A 144 -0.25 3.78 21.41
N GLU A 145 -1.01 2.76 21.80
CA GLU A 145 -1.20 2.42 23.20
C GLU A 145 -0.13 1.39 23.62
N VAL A 146 0.17 1.32 24.92
CA VAL A 146 1.15 0.37 25.45
C VAL A 146 0.74 -1.09 25.13
N SER A 147 -0.57 -1.35 25.01
CA SER A 147 -1.13 -2.65 24.58
C SER A 147 -0.77 -3.04 23.15
N ASP A 148 -0.48 -2.08 22.27
CA ASP A 148 -0.07 -2.37 20.90
C ASP A 148 1.34 -2.99 20.85
N LEU A 149 2.14 -2.79 21.91
CA LEU A 149 3.47 -3.36 22.08
C LEU A 149 3.48 -4.72 22.81
N GLU A 150 2.36 -5.16 23.39
CA GLU A 150 2.27 -6.42 24.16
C GLU A 150 2.02 -7.66 23.28
N LYS A 151 2.09 -7.54 21.96
CA LYS A 151 2.12 -8.69 21.04
C LYS A 151 3.51 -8.89 20.45
N VAL A 152 4.43 -9.35 21.28
CA VAL A 152 5.66 -10.04 20.85
C VAL A 152 5.64 -11.45 21.39
#